data_AF-Q6YC82-F1
#
_entry.id   AF-Q6YC82-F1
#
_cell.length_a   1.000
_cell.length_b   1.000
_cell.length_c   1.000
_cell.angle_alpha   90.00
_cell.angle_beta   90.00
_cell.angle_gamma   90.00
#
_symmetry.space_group_name_H-M   'P 1'
#
loop_
_entity.id
_entity.type
_entity.pdbx_description
1 polymer ?
#
loop_
_entity_poly.entity_id
_entity_poly.type
_entity_poly.pdbx_seq_one_letter_code
_entity_poly.pdbx_strand_id
1 'polypeptide(L)' 'MKNTSYYQLNLLGNVIGFVLSTTNRLYIGCFGILMFPLLTLATIAYITA' A
#
# COMPACT_ATOMS: atom_id res chain seq x y z
N MET A 1 37.67 9.59 -5.18
CA MET A 1 36.66 8.86 -5.99
C MET A 1 35.38 8.76 -5.17
N LYS A 2 34.30 9.40 -5.62
CA LYS A 2 32.99 9.29 -4.95
C LYS A 2 32.34 8.00 -5.46
N ASN A 3 32.28 6.97 -4.62
CA ASN A 3 31.56 5.74 -4.94
C ASN A 3 30.06 6.02 -4.78
N THR A 4 29.43 6.53 -5.84
CA THR A 4 27.97 6.64 -5.93
C THR A 4 27.40 5.26 -6.20
N SER A 5 27.19 4.49 -5.13
CA SER A 5 26.33 3.31 -5.16
C SER A 5 24.94 3.77 -5.57
N TYR A 6 24.49 3.32 -6.74
CA TYR A 6 23.12 3.51 -7.20
C TYR A 6 22.19 2.89 -6.16
N TYR A 7 21.45 3.73 -5.42
CA TYR A 7 20.36 3.28 -4.57
C TYR A 7 19.29 2.70 -5.48
N GLN A 8 19.41 1.42 -5.83
CA GLN A 8 18.39 0.73 -6.60
C GLN A 8 17.16 0.64 -5.72
N LEU A 9 16.21 1.55 -5.97
CA LEU A 9 14.97 1.67 -5.24
C LEU A 9 14.16 0.40 -5.53
N ASN A 10 14.22 -0.58 -4.63
CA ASN A 10 13.49 -1.83 -4.75
C ASN A 10 12.01 -1.50 -4.56
N LEU A 11 11.30 -1.30 -5.68
CA LEU A 11 9.89 -0.88 -5.71
C LEU A 11 9.03 -1.76 -4.80
N LEU A 12 9.30 -3.06 -4.81
CA LEU A 12 8.59 -4.05 -4.00
C LEU A 12 8.87 -3.86 -2.50
N GLY A 13 10.11 -3.58 -2.12
CA GLY A 13 10.47 -3.24 -0.74
C GLY A 13 9.80 -1.95 -0.25
N ASN A 14 9.67 -0.95 -1.14
CA ASN A 14 8.98 0.30 -0.82
C ASN A 14 7.46 0.10 -0.65
N VAL A 15 6.84 -0.72 -1.49
CA VAL A 15 5.41 -1.07 -1.39
C VAL A 15 5.13 -1.84 -0.10
N ILE A 16 5.98 -2.81 0.24
CA ILE A 16 5.85 -3.56 1.50
C ILE A 16 6.02 -2.62 2.70
N GLY A 17 7.04 -1.75 2.68
CA GLY A 17 7.25 -0.75 3.73
C GLY A 17 6.06 0.19 3.90
N PHE A 18 5.43 0.60 2.80
CA PHE A 18 4.21 1.42 2.83
C PHE A 18 3.01 0.67 3.42
N VAL A 19 2.78 -0.58 2.99
CA VAL A 19 1.66 -1.39 3.48
C VAL A 19 1.76 -1.63 5.00
N LEU A 20 2.96 -1.89 5.51
CA LEU A 20 3.21 -2.14 6.94
C LEU A 20 3.49 -0.86 7.75
N SER A 21 3.42 0.32 7.14
CA SER A 21 3.71 1.59 7.83
C SER A 21 2.65 1.89 8.91
N THR A 22 3.11 2.10 10.14
CA THR A 22 2.29 2.56 11.27
C THR A 22 2.15 4.08 11.33
N THR A 23 2.91 4.80 10.51
CA THR A 23 2.80 6.26 10.37
C THR A 23 1.61 6.67 9.49
N ASN A 24 1.10 5.76 8.66
CA ASN A 24 -0.10 5.99 7.88
C ASN A 24 -1.31 6.18 8.82
N ARG A 25 -2.11 7.23 8.60
CA ARG A 25 -3.32 7.52 9.41
C ARG A 25 -4.30 6.35 9.44
N LEU A 26 -4.39 5.63 8.33
CA LEU A 26 -5.10 4.36 8.22
C LEU A 26 -4.06 3.28 8.00
N TYR A 27 -3.91 2.40 8.99
CA TYR A 27 -3.06 1.24 8.85
C TYR A 27 -3.66 0.28 7.82
N ILE A 28 -2.83 -0.20 6.89
CA ILE A 28 -3.24 -1.10 5.83
C ILE A 28 -2.96 -2.54 6.26
N GLY A 29 -1.68 -2.88 6.46
CA GLY A 29 -1.26 -4.25 6.74
C GLY A 29 -1.63 -5.23 5.63
N CYS A 30 -1.31 -6.51 5.81
CA CYS A 30 -1.61 -7.53 4.79
C CYS A 30 -3.13 -7.70 4.56
N PHE A 31 -3.95 -7.50 5.59
CA PHE A 31 -5.41 -7.60 5.48
C PHE A 31 -6.03 -6.42 4.72
N GLY A 32 -5.53 -5.20 4.96
CA GLY A 32 -6.04 -3.98 4.32
C GLY A 32 -5.93 -3.99 2.79
N ILE A 33 -4.95 -4.72 2.24
CA ILE A 33 -4.77 -4.86 0.78
C ILE A 33 -6.05 -5.38 0.11
N LEU A 34 -6.74 -6.34 0.72
CA LEU A 34 -8.00 -6.89 0.21
C LEU A 34 -9.22 -6.17 0.77
N MET A 35 -9.13 -5.69 2.02
CA MET A 35 -10.25 -5.02 2.69
C MET A 35 -10.68 -3.74 1.96
N PHE A 36 -9.73 -2.85 1.61
CA PHE A 36 -10.09 -1.58 0.97
C PHE A 36 -10.77 -1.77 -0.40
N PRO A 37 -10.22 -2.57 -1.35
CA PRO A 37 -10.87 -2.79 -2.63
C PRO A 37 -12.26 -3.43 -2.51
N LEU A 38 -12.41 -4.44 -1.64
CA LEU A 38 -13.69 -5.13 -1.49
C LEU A 38 -14.76 -4.23 -0.87
N LEU A 39 -14.40 -3.45 0.16
CA LEU A 39 -15.34 -2.51 0.78
C LEU A 39 -15.71 -1.38 -0.19
N THR A 40 -14.74 -0.83 -0.93
CA THR A 40 -15.03 0.19 -1.95
C THR A 40 -15.96 -0.36 -3.02
N LEU A 41 -15.70 -1.57 -3.52
CA LEU A 41 -16.54 -2.21 -4.53
C LEU A 41 -17.96 -2.47 -4.01
N ALA A 42 -18.08 -3.06 -2.81
CA ALA A 42 -19.38 -3.33 -2.19
C ALA A 42 -20.18 -2.04 -1.94
N THR A 43 -19.50 -0.96 -1.53
CA THR A 43 -20.11 0.35 -1.30
C THR A 43 -20.64 0.95 -2.61
N ILE A 44 -19.86 0.90 -3.68
CA ILE A 44 -20.28 1.41 -4.99
C ILE A 44 -21.48 0.60 -5.49
N ALA A 45 -21.40 -0.74 -5.45
CA ALA A 45 -22.48 -1.62 -5.90
C ALA A 45 -23.79 -1.35 -5.13
N TYR A 46 -23.71 -1.17 -3.81
CA TYR A 46 -24.86 -0.84 -2.97
C TYR A 46 -25.49 0.51 -3.32
N ILE A 47 -24.69 1.53 -3.66
CA ILE A 47 -25.20 2.86 -4.03
C ILE A 47 -25.86 2.85 -5.42
N THR A 48 -25.36 2.02 -6.33
CA THR A 48 -25.82 1.98 -7.73
C THR A 48 -26.97 1.00 -8.01
N ALA A 49 -27.23 0.06 -7.09
CA ALA A 49 -28.32 -0.92 -7.20
C ALA A 49 -29.66 -0.31 -6.79
#